data_AF-A0A966HVI0-F1
#
_entry.id   AF-A0A966HVI0-F1
#
_cell.length_a   1.000
_cell.length_b   1.000
_cell.length_c   1.000
_cell.angle_alpha   90.00
_cell.angle_beta   90.00
_cell.angle_gamma   90.00
#
_symmetry.space_group_name_H-M   'P 1'
#
loop_
_entity.id
_entity.type
_entity.pdbx_description
1 polymer ?
#
loop_
_entity_poly.entity_id
_entity_poly.type
_entity_poly.pdbx_seq_one_letter_code
_entity_poly.pdbx_strand_id
1 'polypeptide(L)'
;MPISATTELLGEHPELLDIAIADIEDGQITSWVRGGDGLIGFGVYKSHIVKGPDRFQKARSWWRAEINSLNIANNAHSSGSGPILFTSFSFDEAEDSILIIPKVVVGQSNGKSWITWIGDGLQPKLEKSEDRVRPLNISWSGSNGDIWRERVALAIGKIKDAKLDKVVLARFLTGKSEEEIDV
;
A
#
# COMPACT_ATOMS: atom_id res chain seq x y z
N MET A 1 -1.60 14.05 25.66
CA MET A 1 -3.04 13.94 25.34
C MET A 1 -3.20 12.80 24.36
N PRO A 2 -4.28 11.98 24.43
CA PRO A 2 -4.53 10.95 23.43
C PRO A 2 -4.68 11.61 22.05
N ILE A 3 -4.09 11.00 21.03
CA ILE A 3 -4.21 11.49 19.64
C ILE A 3 -5.57 11.03 19.11
N SER A 4 -6.32 11.95 18.52
CA SER A 4 -7.63 11.64 17.94
C SER A 4 -7.50 11.09 16.53
N ALA A 5 -8.42 10.20 16.17
CA ALA A 5 -8.68 9.85 14.78
C ALA A 5 -10.16 10.10 14.49
N THR A 6 -10.42 10.99 13.56
CA THR A 6 -11.78 11.44 13.23
C THR A 6 -12.14 10.93 11.85
N THR A 7 -13.34 10.37 11.71
CA THR A 7 -13.89 9.93 10.43
C THR A 7 -15.23 10.59 10.16
N GLU A 8 -15.33 11.24 9.01
CA GLU A 8 -16.53 11.93 8.53
C GLU A 8 -16.96 11.40 7.16
N LEU A 9 -18.26 11.53 6.86
CA LEU A 9 -18.76 11.32 5.51
C LEU A 9 -18.30 12.45 4.61
N LEU A 10 -17.92 12.11 3.37
CA LEU A 10 -17.59 13.08 2.34
C LEU A 10 -18.80 13.35 1.44
N GLY A 11 -18.93 14.60 1.02
CA GLY A 11 -19.80 15.02 -0.08
C GLY A 11 -19.09 14.84 -1.42
N GLU A 12 -19.27 15.79 -2.35
CA GLU A 12 -18.53 15.78 -3.61
C GLU A 12 -17.01 15.92 -3.39
N HIS A 13 -16.23 15.10 -4.08
CA HIS A 13 -14.78 15.10 -4.08
C HIS A 13 -14.26 14.58 -5.44
N PRO A 14 -12.97 14.80 -5.80
CA PRO A 14 -12.36 14.20 -6.99
C PRO A 14 -12.42 12.66 -6.97
N GLU A 15 -12.31 11.99 -8.12
CA GLU A 15 -12.18 10.53 -8.15
C GLU A 15 -11.01 10.08 -7.27
N LEU A 16 -11.12 8.91 -6.61
CA LEU A 16 -10.13 8.49 -5.61
C LEU A 16 -8.69 8.69 -6.08
N LEU A 17 -8.33 8.15 -7.26
CA LEU A 17 -6.96 8.21 -7.79
C LEU A 17 -6.53 9.61 -8.27
N ASP A 18 -7.46 10.56 -8.35
CA ASP A 18 -7.21 11.96 -8.71
C ASP A 18 -7.12 12.85 -7.45
N ILE A 19 -7.20 12.30 -6.25
CA ILE A 19 -7.14 13.10 -5.02
C ILE A 19 -5.69 13.45 -4.68
N ALA A 20 -5.45 14.72 -4.39
CA ALA A 20 -4.23 15.23 -3.78
C ALA A 20 -4.55 15.94 -2.45
N ILE A 21 -3.57 15.96 -1.54
CA ILE A 21 -3.60 16.78 -0.32
C ILE A 21 -2.33 17.61 -0.32
N ALA A 22 -2.46 18.93 -0.15
CA ALA A 22 -1.32 19.84 -0.09
C ALA A 22 -0.30 19.37 0.96
N ASP A 23 0.99 19.55 0.64
CA ASP A 23 2.13 19.22 1.50
C ASP A 23 2.32 17.71 1.80
N ILE A 24 1.67 16.81 1.04
CA ILE A 24 1.96 15.37 1.06
C ILE A 24 2.64 14.99 -0.25
N GLU A 25 3.86 14.48 -0.15
CA GLU A 25 4.64 13.96 -1.29
C GLU A 25 4.13 12.58 -1.73
N ASP A 26 4.24 12.27 -3.02
CA ASP A 26 3.73 11.02 -3.62
C ASP A 26 4.35 9.76 -2.99
N GLY A 27 5.60 9.84 -2.54
CA GLY A 27 6.30 8.76 -1.81
C GLY A 27 5.67 8.38 -0.46
N GLN A 28 4.60 9.07 -0.03
CA GLN A 28 3.86 8.79 1.19
C GLN A 28 2.40 8.37 0.92
N ILE A 29 2.09 7.97 -0.31
CA ILE A 29 0.75 7.53 -0.70
C ILE A 29 0.68 5.99 -0.71
N THR A 30 -0.45 5.46 -0.25
CA THR A 30 -0.78 4.02 -0.32
C THR A 30 -2.17 3.87 -0.92
N SER A 31 -2.41 2.88 -1.77
CA SER A 31 -3.72 2.71 -2.39
C SER A 31 -4.14 1.25 -2.52
N TRP A 32 -5.44 1.03 -2.44
CA TRP A 32 -6.11 -0.21 -2.81
C TRP A 32 -7.44 0.17 -3.45
N VAL A 33 -7.46 0.26 -4.78
CA VAL A 33 -8.63 0.71 -5.55
C VAL A 33 -8.98 -0.31 -6.63
N ARG A 34 -10.27 -0.62 -6.75
CA ARG A 34 -10.80 -1.54 -7.76
C ARG A 34 -12.15 -1.04 -8.26
N GLY A 35 -12.22 -0.70 -9.55
CA GLY A 35 -13.47 -0.27 -10.19
C GLY A 35 -14.05 1.00 -9.60
N GLY A 36 -13.20 1.94 -9.16
CA GLY A 36 -13.60 3.22 -8.55
C GLY A 36 -13.82 3.17 -7.04
N ASP A 37 -14.04 1.99 -6.46
CA ASP A 37 -14.17 1.80 -5.01
C ASP A 37 -12.83 1.38 -4.40
N GLY A 38 -12.59 1.76 -3.15
CA GLY A 38 -11.34 1.45 -2.47
C GLY A 38 -10.94 2.42 -1.38
N LEU A 39 -9.64 2.44 -1.10
CA LEU A 39 -8.99 3.26 -0.08
C LEU A 39 -7.72 3.89 -0.65
N ILE A 40 -7.47 5.15 -0.32
CA ILE A 40 -6.18 5.80 -0.50
C ILE A 40 -5.73 6.39 0.83
N GLY A 41 -4.53 6.05 1.25
CA GLY A 41 -3.84 6.62 2.40
C GLY A 41 -2.83 7.67 1.97
N PHE A 42 -2.85 8.82 2.64
CA PHE A 42 -1.93 9.93 2.42
C PHE A 42 -1.11 10.21 3.68
N GLY A 43 0.20 10.39 3.50
CA GLY A 43 1.15 10.65 4.57
C GLY A 43 1.35 9.44 5.48
N VAL A 44 2.39 9.46 6.32
CA VAL A 44 2.65 8.41 7.31
C VAL A 44 2.44 8.97 8.71
N TYR A 45 1.46 8.45 9.45
CA TYR A 45 1.29 8.74 10.87
C TYR A 45 2.31 7.92 11.69
N LYS A 46 2.34 6.61 11.44
CA LYS A 46 3.31 5.68 12.02
C LYS A 46 3.65 4.59 11.03
N SER A 47 4.90 4.14 11.07
CA SER A 47 5.36 2.96 10.36
C SER A 47 6.04 1.99 11.32
N HIS A 48 6.04 0.71 10.94
CA HIS A 48 6.71 -0.33 11.70
C HIS A 48 7.21 -1.44 10.76
N ILE A 49 8.35 -2.04 11.11
CA ILE A 49 8.94 -3.14 10.35
C ILE A 49 8.86 -4.40 11.20
N VAL A 50 8.40 -5.50 10.61
CA VAL A 50 8.34 -6.82 11.22
C VAL A 50 9.03 -7.86 10.35
N LYS A 51 9.62 -8.87 10.99
CA LYS A 51 10.38 -9.95 10.34
C LYS A 51 10.32 -11.22 11.19
N GLY A 52 10.59 -12.35 10.55
CA GLY A 52 10.59 -13.69 11.14
C GLY A 52 9.30 -14.49 10.89
N PRO A 53 9.27 -15.75 11.33
CA PRO A 53 8.12 -16.65 11.17
C PRO A 53 6.84 -16.13 11.86
N ASP A 54 6.98 -15.31 12.91
CA ASP A 54 5.90 -14.72 13.69
C ASP A 54 5.52 -13.29 13.25
N ARG A 55 6.03 -12.82 12.11
CA ARG A 55 5.84 -11.43 11.64
C ARG A 55 4.38 -10.98 11.53
N PHE A 56 3.47 -11.88 11.16
CA PHE A 56 2.02 -11.58 11.11
C PHE A 56 1.43 -11.36 12.51
N GLN A 57 1.87 -12.13 13.51
CA GLN A 57 1.43 -11.95 14.89
C GLN A 57 1.98 -10.65 15.48
N LYS A 58 3.25 -10.35 15.20
CA LYS A 58 3.87 -9.06 15.58
C LYS A 58 3.11 -7.89 14.98
N ALA A 59 2.79 -7.93 13.68
CA ALA A 59 2.01 -6.90 13.01
C ALA A 59 0.64 -6.69 13.66
N ARG A 60 -0.09 -7.79 13.94
CA ARG A 60 -1.40 -7.73 14.59
C ARG A 60 -1.31 -7.13 16.00
N SER A 61 -0.32 -7.54 16.78
CA SER A 61 -0.12 -7.02 18.14
C SER A 61 0.20 -5.54 18.14
N TRP A 62 1.10 -5.12 17.23
CA TRP A 62 1.44 -3.72 17.04
C TRP A 62 0.23 -2.89 16.62
N TRP A 63 -0.51 -3.33 15.60
CA TRP A 63 -1.74 -2.67 15.14
C TRP A 63 -2.76 -2.47 16.26
N ARG A 64 -3.00 -3.51 17.06
CA ARG A 64 -3.94 -3.43 18.19
C ARG A 64 -3.48 -2.42 19.25
N ALA A 65 -2.18 -2.39 19.55
CA ALA A 65 -1.63 -1.41 20.48
C ALA A 65 -1.82 0.02 19.97
N GLU A 66 -1.60 0.24 18.67
CA GLU A 66 -1.78 1.55 18.04
C GLU A 66 -3.23 2.02 18.06
N ILE A 67 -4.17 1.17 17.61
CA ILE A 67 -5.61 1.50 17.66
C ILE A 67 -6.09 1.79 19.07
N ASN A 68 -5.66 1.01 20.06
CA ASN A 68 -6.06 1.21 21.46
C ASN A 68 -5.51 2.52 22.06
N SER A 69 -4.50 3.13 21.44
CA SER A 69 -3.92 4.40 21.87
C SER A 69 -4.65 5.63 21.28
N LEU A 70 -5.48 5.42 20.25
CA LEU A 70 -6.20 6.49 19.56
C LEU A 70 -7.58 6.73 20.19
N ASN A 71 -7.96 8.00 20.28
CA ASN A 71 -9.35 8.37 20.55
C ASN A 71 -10.12 8.41 19.22
N ILE A 72 -10.93 7.39 18.93
CA ILE A 72 -11.55 7.21 17.61
C ILE A 72 -13.00 7.74 17.63
N ALA A 73 -13.26 8.77 16.83
CA ALA A 73 -14.60 9.26 16.52
C ALA A 73 -14.92 8.92 15.06
N ASN A 74 -15.88 8.02 14.82
CA ASN A 74 -16.20 7.54 13.47
C ASN A 74 -17.68 7.70 13.16
N ASN A 75 -18.02 8.81 12.48
CA ASN A 75 -19.39 9.17 12.14
C ASN A 75 -19.90 8.51 10.85
N ALA A 76 -18.99 7.95 10.02
CA ALA A 76 -19.39 7.29 8.79
C ALA A 76 -20.02 5.91 9.04
N HIS A 77 -19.56 5.19 10.07
CA HIS A 77 -19.97 3.81 10.37
C HIS A 77 -19.91 2.83 9.17
N SER A 78 -19.16 3.18 8.13
CA SER A 78 -18.98 2.38 6.93
C SER A 78 -17.96 1.27 7.17
N SER A 79 -18.15 0.12 6.50
CA SER A 79 -17.13 -0.93 6.50
C SER A 79 -15.84 -0.37 5.89
N GLY A 80 -14.73 -0.43 6.63
CA GLY A 80 -13.44 0.12 6.20
C GLY A 80 -13.24 1.62 6.51
N SER A 81 -14.13 2.24 7.31
CA SER A 81 -13.92 3.59 7.85
C SER A 81 -13.19 3.56 9.21
N GLY A 82 -12.52 4.65 9.56
CA GLY A 82 -11.60 4.70 10.70
C GLY A 82 -10.14 4.52 10.29
N PRO A 83 -9.21 4.48 11.26
CA PRO A 83 -7.80 4.27 10.95
C PRO A 83 -7.58 2.94 10.23
N ILE A 84 -6.72 2.96 9.21
CA ILE A 84 -6.38 1.78 8.39
C ILE A 84 -4.89 1.50 8.50
N LEU A 85 -4.55 0.21 8.43
CA LEU A 85 -3.18 -0.25 8.29
C LEU A 85 -2.96 -0.81 6.88
N PHE A 86 -2.08 -0.18 6.11
CA PHE A 86 -1.54 -0.73 4.88
C PHE A 86 -0.29 -1.56 5.20
N THR A 87 -0.14 -2.71 4.55
CA THR A 87 0.96 -3.64 4.83
C THR A 87 1.53 -4.24 3.56
N SER A 88 2.85 -4.34 3.48
CA SER A 88 3.56 -5.15 2.49
C SER A 88 4.37 -6.21 3.22
N PHE A 89 4.02 -7.48 3.02
CA PHE A 89 4.74 -8.61 3.60
C PHE A 89 5.66 -9.27 2.59
N SER A 90 6.91 -9.47 2.99
CA SER A 90 7.92 -10.18 2.20
C SER A 90 7.55 -11.65 2.01
N PHE A 91 7.97 -12.20 0.87
CA PHE A 91 7.82 -13.63 0.57
C PHE A 91 8.64 -14.48 1.55
N ASP A 92 9.91 -14.14 1.72
CA ASP A 92 10.79 -14.77 2.71
C ASP A 92 10.53 -14.17 4.10
N GLU A 93 10.42 -15.04 5.10
CA GLU A 93 10.26 -14.64 6.49
C GLU A 93 11.52 -14.00 7.08
N ALA A 94 12.68 -14.25 6.48
CA ALA A 94 13.93 -13.59 6.82
C ALA A 94 14.07 -12.21 6.17
N GLU A 95 13.06 -11.71 5.47
CA GLU A 95 13.06 -10.35 4.92
C GLU A 95 12.09 -9.45 5.67
N ASP A 96 12.30 -8.14 5.50
CA ASP A 96 11.52 -7.12 6.20
C ASP A 96 10.13 -6.99 5.58
N SER A 97 9.12 -6.86 6.44
CA SER A 97 7.74 -6.54 6.06
C SER A 97 7.37 -5.20 6.68
N ILE A 98 6.71 -4.34 5.90
CA ILE A 98 6.47 -2.93 6.26
C ILE A 98 4.98 -2.73 6.56
N LEU A 99 4.69 -2.03 7.65
CA LEU A 99 3.37 -1.66 8.13
C LEU A 99 3.27 -0.13 8.17
N ILE A 100 2.22 0.44 7.60
CA ILE A 100 2.02 1.90 7.51
C ILE A 100 0.60 2.24 7.93
N ILE A 101 0.47 3.12 8.92
CA ILE A 101 -0.78 3.79 9.27
C ILE A 101 -0.74 5.18 8.62
N PRO A 102 -1.60 5.46 7.62
CA PRO A 102 -1.61 6.76 6.98
C PRO A 102 -2.07 7.87 7.92
N LYS A 103 -1.67 9.12 7.64
CA LYS A 103 -2.22 10.29 8.37
C LYS A 103 -3.67 10.53 7.98
N VAL A 104 -3.98 10.36 6.70
CA VAL A 104 -5.32 10.55 6.13
C VAL A 104 -5.68 9.33 5.30
N VAL A 105 -6.92 8.89 5.37
CA VAL A 105 -7.46 7.82 4.52
C VAL A 105 -8.75 8.32 3.89
N VAL A 106 -8.82 8.34 2.57
CA VAL A 106 -10.06 8.55 1.83
C VAL A 106 -10.55 7.21 1.32
N GLY A 107 -11.81 6.88 1.60
CA GLY A 107 -12.44 5.64 1.18
C GLY A 107 -13.71 5.88 0.41
N GLN A 108 -14.01 4.98 -0.52
CA GLN A 108 -15.25 4.95 -1.29
C GLN A 108 -15.76 3.52 -1.42
N SER A 109 -17.05 3.32 -1.17
CA SER A 109 -17.72 2.05 -1.44
C SER A 109 -19.20 2.27 -1.76
N ASN A 110 -19.67 1.68 -2.87
CA ASN A 110 -21.07 1.72 -3.28
C ASN A 110 -21.66 3.15 -3.30
N GLY A 111 -20.89 4.12 -3.81
CA GLY A 111 -21.30 5.52 -3.91
C GLY A 111 -21.32 6.30 -2.59
N LYS A 112 -20.81 5.72 -1.49
CA LYS A 112 -20.57 6.44 -0.24
C LYS A 112 -19.07 6.63 -0.04
N SER A 113 -18.70 7.84 0.37
CA SER A 113 -17.31 8.18 0.62
C SER A 113 -17.11 8.74 2.02
N TRP A 114 -15.91 8.55 2.55
CA TRP A 114 -15.52 9.04 3.87
C TRP A 114 -14.06 9.44 3.88
N ILE A 115 -13.72 10.30 4.83
CA ILE A 115 -12.33 10.67 5.13
C ILE A 115 -12.07 10.35 6.59
N THR A 116 -10.94 9.71 6.86
CA THR A 116 -10.38 9.57 8.21
C THR A 116 -9.09 10.35 8.29
N TRP A 117 -8.86 11.13 9.34
CA TRP A 117 -7.56 11.74 9.61
C TRP A 117 -7.15 11.58 11.07
N ILE A 118 -5.85 11.43 11.29
CA ILE A 118 -5.23 11.29 12.61
C ILE A 118 -4.59 12.63 13.00
N GLY A 119 -4.97 13.16 14.16
CA GLY A 119 -4.53 14.45 14.68
C GLY A 119 -5.68 15.27 15.25
N ASP A 120 -5.34 16.45 15.77
CA ASP A 120 -6.26 17.44 16.34
C ASP A 120 -6.60 18.58 15.36
N GLY A 121 -6.00 18.56 14.16
CA GLY A 121 -6.26 19.52 13.10
C GLY A 121 -7.65 19.38 12.46
N LEU A 122 -8.00 20.38 11.66
CA LEU A 122 -9.21 20.36 10.82
C LEU A 122 -9.15 19.24 9.79
N GLN A 123 -10.32 18.90 9.23
CA GLN A 123 -10.42 17.97 8.12
C GLN A 123 -9.48 18.42 6.97
N PRO A 124 -8.59 17.55 6.48
CA PRO A 124 -7.73 17.85 5.34
C PRO A 124 -8.56 18.23 4.11
N LYS A 125 -8.12 19.27 3.39
CA LYS A 125 -8.72 19.68 2.12
C LYS A 125 -8.27 18.72 1.02
N LEU A 126 -9.24 18.17 0.30
CA LEU A 126 -9.00 17.33 -0.87
C LEU A 126 -8.97 18.21 -2.11
N GLU A 127 -7.91 18.09 -2.89
CA GLU A 127 -7.71 18.80 -4.16
C GLU A 127 -7.63 17.79 -5.29
N LYS A 128 -7.82 18.26 -6.53
CA LYS A 128 -7.61 17.42 -7.70
C LYS A 128 -6.14 17.46 -8.09
N SER A 129 -5.53 16.29 -8.26
CA SER A 129 -4.16 16.13 -8.74
C SER A 129 -4.01 16.71 -10.16
N GLU A 130 -2.85 17.28 -10.46
CA GLU A 130 -2.49 17.72 -11.80
C GLU A 130 -1.87 16.55 -12.57
N ASP A 131 -2.54 16.08 -13.63
CA ASP A 131 -1.98 15.06 -14.52
C ASP A 131 -0.73 15.60 -15.23
N ARG A 132 0.46 15.17 -14.78
CA ARG A 132 1.74 15.52 -15.43
C ARG A 132 2.37 14.31 -16.09
N VAL A 133 1.79 13.88 -17.21
CA VAL A 133 2.43 12.85 -18.03
C VAL A 133 3.65 13.44 -18.73
N ARG A 134 4.85 13.06 -18.26
CA ARG A 134 6.12 13.39 -18.90
C ARG A 134 6.65 12.18 -19.66
N PRO A 135 7.01 12.30 -20.95
CA PRO A 135 7.58 11.20 -21.68
C PRO A 135 8.91 10.78 -21.03
N LEU A 136 9.05 9.48 -20.76
CA LEU A 136 10.21 8.93 -20.08
C LEU A 136 10.89 7.86 -20.96
N ASN A 137 12.20 8.01 -21.15
CA ASN A 137 13.00 6.97 -21.79
C ASN A 137 13.36 5.92 -20.74
N ILE A 138 12.94 4.67 -20.97
CA ILE A 138 13.22 3.54 -20.07
C ILE A 138 14.02 2.48 -20.82
N SER A 139 15.21 2.18 -20.31
CA SER A 139 16.01 1.04 -20.72
C SER A 139 15.65 -0.19 -19.90
N TRP A 140 15.46 -1.33 -20.56
CA TRP A 140 15.00 -2.56 -19.92
C TRP A 140 16.10 -3.62 -19.90
N SER A 141 16.30 -4.25 -18.75
CA SER A 141 17.16 -5.42 -18.56
C SER A 141 16.44 -6.46 -17.70
N GLY A 142 17.05 -7.64 -17.48
CA GLY A 142 16.45 -8.65 -16.59
C GLY A 142 16.87 -10.08 -16.90
N SER A 143 16.22 -11.03 -16.23
CA SER A 143 16.53 -12.46 -16.30
C SER A 143 15.74 -13.18 -17.40
N ASN A 144 15.84 -12.70 -18.64
CA ASN A 144 15.19 -13.30 -19.81
C ASN A 144 16.12 -14.23 -20.60
N GLY A 145 15.56 -14.98 -21.56
CA GLY A 145 16.32 -15.73 -22.55
C GLY A 145 16.75 -17.13 -22.10
N ASP A 146 17.95 -17.55 -22.51
CA ASP A 146 18.45 -18.92 -22.32
C ASP A 146 18.58 -19.33 -20.86
N ILE A 147 19.10 -18.43 -20.01
CA ILE A 147 19.29 -18.69 -18.57
C ILE A 147 17.94 -18.99 -17.89
N TRP A 148 16.85 -18.31 -18.29
CA TRP A 148 15.52 -18.61 -17.76
C TRP A 148 15.05 -20.00 -18.17
N ARG A 149 15.25 -20.38 -19.44
CA ARG A 149 14.88 -21.71 -19.95
C ARG A 149 15.66 -22.81 -19.24
N GLU A 150 16.94 -22.61 -18.97
CA GLU A 150 17.76 -23.54 -18.20
C GLU A 150 17.25 -23.74 -16.78
N ARG A 151 16.87 -22.66 -16.08
CA ARG A 151 16.28 -22.75 -14.73
C ARG A 151 14.94 -23.51 -14.73
N VAL A 152 14.10 -23.28 -15.74
CA VAL A 152 12.84 -24.03 -15.92
C VAL A 152 13.12 -25.51 -16.19
N ALA A 153 14.07 -25.82 -17.09
CA ALA A 153 14.44 -27.20 -17.39
C ALA A 153 14.98 -27.95 -16.16
N LEU A 154 15.79 -27.28 -15.34
CA LEU A 154 16.29 -27.82 -14.07
C LEU A 154 15.13 -28.13 -13.09
N ALA A 155 14.16 -27.22 -12.97
CA ALA A 155 12.98 -27.43 -12.12
C ALA A 155 12.14 -28.62 -12.59
N ILE A 156 11.91 -28.74 -13.91
CA ILE A 156 11.21 -29.90 -14.49
C ILE A 156 11.97 -31.20 -14.20
N GLY A 157 13.29 -31.20 -14.33
CA GLY A 157 14.13 -32.36 -13.99
C GLY A 157 13.94 -32.79 -12.53
N LYS A 158 13.95 -31.84 -11.59
CA LYS A 158 13.70 -32.12 -10.17
C LYS A 158 12.30 -32.70 -9.91
N ILE A 159 11.28 -32.25 -10.63
CA ILE A 159 9.93 -32.81 -10.51
C ILE A 159 9.88 -34.25 -11.05
N LYS A 160 10.48 -34.48 -12.22
CA LYS A 160 10.54 -35.83 -12.82
C LYS A 160 11.30 -36.83 -11.93
N ASP A 161 12.34 -36.37 -11.25
CA ASP A 161 13.10 -37.14 -10.26
C ASP A 161 12.38 -37.31 -8.91
N ALA A 162 11.12 -36.85 -8.78
CA ALA A 162 10.35 -36.83 -7.52
C ALA A 162 11.04 -36.11 -6.35
N LYS A 163 11.93 -35.15 -6.66
CA LYS A 163 12.58 -34.29 -5.65
C LYS A 163 11.72 -33.07 -5.28
N LEU A 164 10.73 -32.74 -6.10
CA LEU A 164 9.77 -31.66 -5.90
C LEU A 164 8.41 -32.08 -6.49
N ASP A 165 7.30 -31.72 -5.84
CA ASP A 165 5.97 -31.94 -6.42
C ASP A 165 5.49 -30.74 -7.26
N LYS A 166 5.77 -29.53 -6.77
CA LYS A 166 5.39 -28.27 -7.42
C LYS A 166 6.40 -27.19 -7.06
N VAL A 167 6.70 -26.34 -8.04
CA VAL A 167 7.51 -25.13 -7.83
C VAL A 167 6.93 -23.99 -8.65
N VAL A 168 6.93 -22.79 -8.08
CA VAL A 168 6.66 -21.55 -8.79
C VAL A 168 7.99 -20.84 -8.97
N LEU A 169 8.33 -20.52 -10.22
CA LEU A 169 9.50 -19.72 -10.54
C LEU A 169 9.05 -18.32 -10.93
N ALA A 170 9.73 -17.32 -10.41
CA ALA A 170 9.54 -15.92 -10.79
C ALA A 170 10.78 -15.42 -11.54
N ARG A 171 10.55 -14.42 -12.41
CA ARG A 171 11.60 -13.66 -13.10
C ARG A 171 11.32 -12.19 -12.92
N PHE A 172 12.35 -11.37 -13.11
CA PHE A 172 12.27 -9.93 -12.99
C PHE A 172 12.71 -9.24 -14.28
N LEU A 173 12.15 -8.06 -14.49
CA LEU A 173 12.65 -7.05 -15.40
C LEU A 173 13.05 -5.83 -14.58
N THR A 174 14.13 -5.18 -14.97
CA THR A 174 14.59 -3.93 -14.38
C THR A 174 14.49 -2.86 -15.45
N GLY A 175 13.58 -1.90 -15.23
CA GLY A 175 13.52 -0.66 -16.00
C GLY A 175 14.42 0.39 -15.35
N LYS A 176 15.25 1.07 -16.13
CA LYS A 176 16.07 2.19 -15.69
C LYS A 176 15.78 3.42 -16.55
N SER A 177 15.52 4.54 -15.90
CA SER A 177 15.48 5.86 -16.51
C SER A 177 16.60 6.76 -15.96
N GLU A 178 16.93 7.82 -16.70
CA GLU A 178 17.85 8.88 -16.27
C GLU A 178 17.13 9.97 -15.48
N GLU A 179 15.82 10.14 -15.71
CA GLU A 179 14.95 11.06 -14.97
C GLU A 179 14.16 10.30 -13.89
N GLU A 180 13.64 11.04 -12.92
CA GLU A 180 12.76 10.51 -11.88
C GLU A 180 11.47 9.95 -12.48
N ILE A 181 11.07 8.77 -12.02
CA ILE A 181 9.80 8.17 -12.42
C ILE A 181 8.71 8.81 -11.55
N ASP A 182 7.82 9.55 -12.17
CA ASP A 182 6.56 9.99 -11.58
C ASP A 182 5.68 8.74 -11.32
N VAL A 183 5.54 8.34 -10.06
CA VAL A 183 4.91 7.07 -9.62
C VAL A 183 3.63 7.29 -8.85
#